data_AF-A0A519FYE6-F1
#
_entry.id   AF-A0A519FYE6-F1
#
_cell.length_a   1.000
_cell.length_b   1.000
_cell.length_c   1.000
_cell.angle_alpha   90.00
_cell.angle_beta   90.00
_cell.angle_gamma   90.00
#
_symmetry.space_group_name_H-M   'P 1'
#
loop_
_entity.id
_entity.type
_entity.pdbx_description
1 polymer ?
#
loop_
_entity_poly.entity_id
_entity_poly.type
_entity_poly.pdbx_seq_one_letter_code
_entity_poly.pdbx_strand_id
1 'polypeptide(L)'
;MKRRTRVLLLALIAGLFALPAVPASAETTPSVTLTKDKAVYNAGQTVRMTSKITAMNLNWVVAVQFPGSSEWKPLCARYNVNDSVASCTLGVYYNAKVRAQLLDPADDSVKASSGVVDIPVRATVGTIPLGYYTRSGSYAAMSKYSAKFRSQSSPAFPGQRCLRHQVQRKYAAGWRLVKTSACIVEGKQGRVDWQWTGTH
;
A
#
# COMPACT_ATOMS: atom_id res chain seq x y z
N MET A 1 106.38 -2.66 6.16
CA MET A 1 105.76 -1.78 7.17
C MET A 1 104.58 -1.04 6.53
N LYS A 2 103.39 -1.09 7.16
CA LYS A 2 102.17 -0.28 6.90
C LYS A 2 101.48 -0.49 5.53
N ARG A 3 100.15 -0.56 5.38
CA ARG A 3 99.00 -0.78 6.28
C ARG A 3 97.87 -1.33 5.38
N ARG A 4 97.03 -2.18 5.98
CA ARG A 4 95.76 -2.72 5.44
C ARG A 4 94.76 -1.61 5.16
N THR A 5 93.89 -1.77 4.14
CA THR A 5 92.45 -1.46 4.28
C THR A 5 91.61 -2.34 3.35
N ARG A 6 90.82 -3.24 3.94
CA ARG A 6 89.73 -3.99 3.31
C ARG A 6 88.50 -3.06 3.29
N VAL A 7 87.87 -2.88 2.13
CA VAL A 7 86.57 -2.19 2.05
C VAL A 7 85.47 -3.23 2.21
N LEU A 8 84.75 -3.12 3.32
CA LEU A 8 83.56 -3.88 3.67
C LEU A 8 82.37 -3.25 2.93
N LEU A 9 81.65 -4.02 2.09
CA LEU A 9 80.38 -3.58 1.53
C LEU A 9 79.27 -3.89 2.54
N LEU A 10 78.68 -2.87 3.16
CA LEU A 10 77.44 -3.01 3.95
C LEU A 10 76.26 -3.13 2.98
N ALA A 11 75.57 -4.26 3.00
CA ALA A 11 74.25 -4.42 2.43
C ALA A 11 73.21 -3.81 3.39
N LEU A 12 72.63 -2.67 3.02
CA LEU A 12 71.51 -2.07 3.74
C LEU A 12 70.20 -2.68 3.21
N ILE A 13 69.64 -3.65 3.94
CA ILE A 13 68.31 -4.21 3.66
C ILE A 13 67.28 -3.23 4.22
N ALA A 14 66.69 -2.43 3.34
CA ALA A 14 65.52 -1.61 3.67
C ALA A 14 64.29 -2.53 3.77
N GLY A 15 64.00 -3.02 4.98
CA GLY A 15 62.74 -3.68 5.30
C GLY A 15 61.61 -2.66 5.31
N LEU A 16 60.92 -2.49 4.18
CA LEU A 16 59.59 -1.86 4.16
C LEU A 16 58.62 -2.78 4.92
N PHE A 17 58.26 -2.37 6.14
CA PHE A 17 57.06 -2.86 6.81
C PHE A 17 55.84 -2.41 6.01
N ALA A 18 55.32 -3.30 5.15
CA ALA A 18 53.99 -3.15 4.58
C ALA A 18 52.97 -3.39 5.70
N LEU A 19 52.44 -2.31 6.28
CA LEU A 19 51.26 -2.40 7.14
C LEU A 19 50.11 -3.00 6.30
N PRO A 20 49.38 -4.01 6.81
CA PRO A 20 48.20 -4.51 6.12
C PRO A 20 47.20 -3.35 6.01
N ALA A 21 46.87 -2.97 4.77
CA ALA A 21 45.79 -2.05 4.50
C ALA A 21 44.53 -2.62 5.15
N VAL A 22 44.02 -1.93 6.18
CA VAL A 22 42.71 -2.23 6.75
C VAL A 22 41.72 -2.13 5.59
N PRO A 23 40.97 -3.20 5.26
CA PRO A 23 40.00 -3.12 4.19
C PRO A 23 39.06 -1.96 4.50
N ALA A 24 38.94 -1.02 3.56
CA ALA A 24 37.95 0.04 3.64
C ALA A 24 36.60 -0.61 3.97
N SER A 25 36.03 -0.25 5.13
CA SER A 25 34.71 -0.72 5.54
C SER A 25 33.77 -0.51 4.37
N ALA A 26 33.28 -1.60 3.77
CA ALA A 26 32.38 -1.53 2.64
C ALA A 26 31.18 -0.69 3.07
N GLU A 27 31.12 0.55 2.60
CA GLU A 27 30.06 1.49 2.91
C GLU A 27 28.77 0.86 2.39
N THR A 28 27.91 0.44 3.32
CA THR A 28 26.74 -0.37 2.97
C THR A 28 25.79 0.52 2.18
N THR A 29 25.56 0.20 0.91
CA THR A 29 24.72 1.01 0.02
C THR A 29 23.30 1.13 0.60
N PRO A 30 22.78 2.36 0.79
CA PRO A 30 21.46 2.56 1.34
C PRO A 30 20.37 1.86 0.51
N SER A 31 19.47 1.15 1.17
CA SER A 31 18.32 0.51 0.54
C SER A 31 17.10 0.48 1.46
N VAL A 32 15.92 0.51 0.84
CA VAL A 32 14.64 0.39 1.56
C VAL A 32 13.68 -0.45 0.75
N THR A 33 13.06 -1.43 1.41
CA THR A 33 11.96 -2.22 0.84
C THR A 33 10.73 -2.02 1.68
N LEU A 34 9.56 -1.89 1.04
CA LEU A 34 8.28 -1.63 1.70
C LEU A 34 7.33 -2.80 1.44
N THR A 35 6.65 -3.25 2.49
CA THR A 35 5.66 -4.33 2.43
C THR A 35 4.38 -3.93 3.16
N LYS A 36 3.28 -4.60 2.83
CA LYS A 36 1.96 -4.44 3.46
C LYS A 36 1.47 -5.77 4.01
N ASP A 37 0.63 -5.75 5.03
CA ASP A 37 0.19 -6.94 5.75
C ASP A 37 -0.86 -7.79 5.01
N LYS A 38 -1.64 -7.18 4.11
CA LYS A 38 -2.71 -7.85 3.33
C LYS A 38 -2.71 -7.42 1.86
N ALA A 39 -3.26 -8.29 1.02
CA ALA A 39 -3.46 -8.00 -0.39
C ALA A 39 -4.53 -6.92 -0.63
N VAL A 40 -5.67 -7.01 0.08
CA VAL A 40 -6.86 -6.13 -0.06
C VAL A 40 -7.42 -5.79 1.32
N TYR A 41 -7.96 -4.57 1.47
CA TYR A 41 -8.53 -4.05 2.72
C TYR A 41 -10.00 -3.68 2.54
N ASN A 42 -10.81 -3.78 3.59
CA ASN A 42 -12.14 -3.16 3.59
C ASN A 42 -12.02 -1.68 3.94
N ALA A 43 -12.93 -0.85 3.42
CA ALA A 43 -12.98 0.57 3.76
C ALA A 43 -13.08 0.77 5.29
N GLY A 44 -12.23 1.65 5.82
CA GLY A 44 -12.11 1.93 7.25
C GLY A 44 -11.12 1.02 8.00
N GLN A 45 -10.54 0.02 7.34
CA GLN A 45 -9.46 -0.78 7.95
C GLN A 45 -8.13 -0.01 7.98
N THR A 46 -7.26 -0.41 8.90
CA THR A 46 -5.89 0.06 8.99
C THR A 46 -4.95 -0.92 8.28
N VAL A 47 -4.07 -0.37 7.45
CA VAL A 47 -2.95 -1.07 6.80
C VAL A 47 -1.73 -0.96 7.70
N ARG A 48 -1.01 -2.05 7.93
CA ARG A 48 0.31 -2.02 8.55
C ARG A 48 1.37 -2.18 7.47
N MET A 49 2.16 -1.13 7.28
CA MET A 49 3.30 -1.11 6.38
C MET A 49 4.58 -1.35 7.15
N THR A 50 5.43 -2.22 6.62
CA THR A 50 6.72 -2.56 7.22
C THR A 50 7.82 -2.32 6.21
N SER A 51 8.85 -1.59 6.63
CA SER A 51 10.03 -1.29 5.83
C SER A 51 11.25 -1.98 6.40
N LYS A 52 12.00 -2.70 5.56
CA LYS A 52 13.36 -3.14 5.89
C LYS A 52 14.33 -2.10 5.34
N ILE A 53 15.13 -1.53 6.22
CA ILE A 53 16.05 -0.43 5.94
C ILE A 53 17.46 -0.94 6.14
N THR A 54 18.32 -0.67 5.17
CA THR A 54 19.76 -0.81 5.28
C THR A 54 20.36 0.56 4.97
N ALA A 55 20.90 1.26 5.96
CA ALA A 55 21.42 2.62 5.85
C ALA A 55 22.12 3.03 7.16
N MET A 56 22.87 4.13 7.11
CA MET A 56 23.46 4.75 8.28
C MET A 56 23.09 6.23 8.34
N ASN A 57 22.52 6.66 9.48
CA ASN A 57 22.15 8.05 9.77
C ASN A 57 21.33 8.76 8.67
N LEU A 58 20.32 8.08 8.09
CA LEU A 58 19.41 8.70 7.11
C LEU A 58 18.03 9.02 7.73
N ASN A 59 17.25 9.86 7.07
CA ASN A 59 15.85 10.08 7.39
C ASN A 59 14.98 9.11 6.59
N TRP A 60 14.05 8.41 7.24
CA TRP A 60 13.08 7.54 6.57
C TRP A 60 11.71 8.21 6.52
N VAL A 61 11.11 8.25 5.33
CA VAL A 61 9.77 8.81 5.11
C VAL A 61 8.92 7.83 4.32
N VAL A 62 7.71 7.54 4.79
CA VAL A 62 6.68 6.88 3.97
C VAL A 62 5.76 7.96 3.43
N ALA A 63 5.60 7.99 2.11
CA ALA A 63 4.67 8.87 1.44
C ALA A 63 3.50 8.09 0.84
N VAL A 64 2.34 8.73 0.76
CA VAL A 64 1.10 8.21 0.20
C VAL A 64 0.58 9.11 -0.91
N GLN A 65 0.04 8.51 -1.96
CA GLN A 65 -0.67 9.18 -3.05
C GLN A 65 -2.08 8.59 -3.16
N PHE A 66 -3.08 9.46 -3.16
CA PHE A 66 -4.50 9.09 -3.30
C PHE A 66 -4.96 9.18 -4.77
N PRO A 67 -6.06 8.49 -5.14
CA PRO A 67 -6.56 8.51 -6.51
C PRO A 67 -6.96 9.92 -6.93
N GLY A 68 -6.62 10.30 -8.16
CA GLY A 68 -6.91 11.64 -8.68
C GLY A 68 -5.94 12.73 -8.20
N SER A 69 -4.93 12.39 -7.38
CA SER A 69 -3.85 13.29 -7.02
C SER A 69 -2.54 12.85 -7.68
N SER A 70 -1.78 13.80 -8.21
CA SER A 70 -0.39 13.60 -8.66
C SER A 70 0.62 13.76 -7.52
N GLU A 71 0.20 14.27 -6.36
CA GLU A 71 1.08 14.62 -5.25
C GLU A 71 1.28 13.45 -4.28
N TRP A 72 2.50 13.34 -3.77
CA TRP A 72 2.85 12.43 -2.68
C TRP A 72 2.86 13.21 -1.36
N LYS A 73 2.14 12.72 -0.35
CA LYS A 73 2.06 13.34 0.97
C LYS A 73 2.79 12.49 2.01
N PRO A 74 3.62 13.09 2.88
CA PRO A 74 4.27 12.34 3.95
C PRO A 74 3.22 11.80 4.91
N LEU A 75 3.31 10.51 5.23
CA LEU A 75 2.42 9.82 6.17
C LEU A 75 3.07 9.69 7.54
N CYS A 76 4.35 9.33 7.57
CA CYS A 76 5.13 9.14 8.79
C CYS A 76 6.61 9.23 8.45
N ALA A 77 7.41 9.65 9.43
CA ALA A 77 8.84 9.80 9.29
C ALA A 77 9.58 9.32 10.55
N ARG A 78 10.84 8.94 10.36
CA ARG A 78 11.81 8.69 11.43
C ARG A 78 13.14 9.32 11.02
N TYR A 79 13.84 9.88 11.99
CA TYR A 79 15.10 10.58 11.77
C TYR A 79 16.27 9.74 12.28
N ASN A 80 17.44 9.88 11.66
CA ASN A 80 18.67 9.18 12.04
C ASN A 80 18.48 7.67 12.16
N VAL A 81 17.83 7.06 11.16
CA VAL A 81 17.64 5.61 11.09
C VAL A 81 18.92 4.93 10.65
N ASN A 82 19.23 3.82 11.32
CA ASN A 82 20.25 2.86 10.92
C ASN A 82 19.57 1.56 10.48
N ASP A 83 20.34 0.57 10.05
CA ASP A 83 19.88 -0.79 9.73
C ASP A 83 18.80 -1.29 10.71
N SER A 84 17.55 -1.33 10.23
CA SER A 84 16.40 -1.52 11.10
C SER A 84 15.16 -1.97 10.34
N VAL A 85 14.14 -2.34 11.10
CA VAL A 85 12.78 -2.52 10.61
C VAL A 85 11.92 -1.41 11.17
N ALA A 86 11.34 -0.61 10.27
CA ALA A 86 10.40 0.45 10.61
C ALA A 86 8.98 0.05 10.25
N SER A 87 7.99 0.56 10.98
CA SER A 87 6.58 0.32 10.66
C SER A 87 5.76 1.60 10.73
N CYS A 88 4.74 1.65 9.90
CA CYS A 88 3.79 2.74 9.81
C CYS A 88 2.39 2.19 9.56
N THR A 89 1.38 2.95 9.97
CA THR A 89 -0.02 2.56 9.80
C THR A 89 -0.77 3.60 9.00
N LEU A 90 -1.65 3.14 8.11
CA LEU A 90 -2.51 4.01 7.30
C LEU A 90 -3.96 3.55 7.43
N GLY A 91 -4.85 4.43 7.88
CA GLY A 91 -6.29 4.22 7.74
C GLY A 91 -6.70 4.43 6.29
N VAL A 92 -7.34 3.43 5.66
CA VAL A 92 -7.69 3.50 4.24
C VAL A 92 -9.18 3.41 4.00
N TYR A 93 -9.66 4.37 3.23
CA TYR A 93 -11.02 4.37 2.67
C TYR A 93 -10.97 4.14 1.17
N TYR A 94 -10.00 4.75 0.47
CA TYR A 94 -9.85 4.66 -0.97
C TYR A 94 -8.62 3.84 -1.34
N ASN A 95 -8.58 3.37 -2.60
CA ASN A 95 -7.34 2.82 -3.15
C ASN A 95 -6.22 3.83 -2.96
N ALA A 96 -5.01 3.42 -2.61
CA ALA A 96 -3.88 4.33 -2.45
C ALA A 96 -2.60 3.71 -2.98
N LYS A 97 -1.61 4.55 -3.27
CA LYS A 97 -0.25 4.15 -3.60
C LYS A 97 0.68 4.63 -2.51
N VAL A 98 1.59 3.78 -2.06
CA VAL A 98 2.57 4.13 -1.01
C VAL A 98 3.99 3.81 -1.46
N ARG A 99 4.96 4.61 -1.01
CA ARG A 99 6.39 4.34 -1.20
C ARG A 99 7.15 4.81 0.03
N ALA A 100 8.27 4.16 0.31
CA ALA A 100 9.21 4.58 1.33
C ALA A 100 10.44 5.21 0.66
N GLN A 101 10.98 6.25 1.28
CA GLN A 101 12.19 6.93 0.83
C GLN A 101 13.16 7.07 2.01
N LEU A 102 14.45 6.91 1.72
CA LEU A 102 15.53 7.32 2.60
C LEU A 102 16.12 8.61 2.07
N LEU A 103 16.19 9.62 2.92
CA LEU A 103 16.65 10.97 2.61
C LEU A 103 17.93 11.28 3.39
N ASP A 104 18.82 12.06 2.78
CA ASP A 104 19.94 12.67 3.49
C ASP A 104 19.41 13.65 4.54
N PRO A 105 19.88 13.60 5.79
CA PRO A 105 19.47 14.58 6.80
C PRO A 105 19.99 15.99 6.54
N ALA A 106 21.00 16.19 5.69
CA ALA A 106 21.58 17.51 5.41
C ALA A 106 20.78 18.31 4.38
N ASP A 107 20.25 17.65 3.34
CA ASP A 107 19.63 18.31 2.19
C ASP A 107 18.32 17.65 1.70
N ASP A 108 17.81 16.66 2.43
CA ASP A 108 16.64 15.85 2.08
C ASP A 108 16.71 15.16 0.71
N SER A 109 17.91 15.01 0.13
CA SER A 109 18.10 14.28 -1.12
C SER A 109 17.78 12.80 -0.95
N VAL A 110 17.05 12.23 -1.91
CA VAL A 110 16.66 10.81 -1.88
C VAL A 110 17.87 9.94 -2.16
N LYS A 111 18.31 9.16 -1.17
CA LYS A 111 19.39 8.17 -1.30
C LYS A 111 18.89 6.80 -1.73
N ALA A 112 17.67 6.44 -1.32
CA ALA A 112 17.02 5.21 -1.75
C ALA A 112 15.50 5.37 -1.76
N SER A 113 14.82 4.61 -2.61
CA SER A 113 13.36 4.52 -2.64
C SER A 113 12.93 3.08 -2.80
N SER A 114 11.83 2.72 -2.15
CA SER A 114 11.15 1.46 -2.45
C SER A 114 10.44 1.56 -3.80
N GLY A 115 10.03 0.41 -4.33
CA GLY A 115 8.95 0.36 -5.31
C GLY A 115 7.64 0.91 -4.74
N VAL A 116 6.70 1.22 -5.63
CA VAL A 116 5.34 1.63 -5.25
C VAL A 116 4.55 0.39 -4.85
N VAL A 117 3.89 0.46 -3.70
CA VAL A 117 2.96 -0.57 -3.22
C VAL A 117 1.54 -0.04 -3.37
N ASP A 118 0.71 -0.78 -4.12
CA ASP A 118 -0.72 -0.49 -4.22
C ASP A 118 -1.47 -1.00 -2.99
N ILE A 119 -2.39 -0.19 -2.48
CA ILE A 119 -3.31 -0.52 -1.40
C ILE A 119 -4.73 -0.52 -1.97
N PRO A 120 -5.23 -1.66 -2.47
CA PRO A 120 -6.59 -1.75 -2.96
C PRO A 120 -7.59 -1.86 -1.80
N VAL A 121 -8.67 -1.08 -1.89
CA VAL A 121 -9.72 -1.03 -0.88
C VAL A 121 -11.05 -1.50 -1.45
N ARG A 122 -11.62 -2.54 -0.85
CA ARG A 122 -12.96 -3.03 -1.11
C ARG A 122 -13.97 -2.06 -0.50
N ALA A 123 -14.87 -1.58 -1.34
CA ALA A 123 -16.01 -0.79 -0.89
C ALA A 123 -17.01 -1.70 -0.17
N THR A 124 -17.66 -1.15 0.85
CA THR A 124 -18.88 -1.74 1.40
C THR A 124 -20.04 -1.37 0.49
N VAL A 125 -20.93 -2.31 0.17
CA VAL A 125 -22.12 -2.05 -0.64
C VAL A 125 -23.34 -2.17 0.24
N GLY A 126 -24.13 -1.10 0.32
CA GLY A 126 -25.45 -1.08 0.93
C GLY A 126 -26.54 -1.03 -0.11
N THR A 127 -27.74 -1.51 0.24
CA THR A 127 -28.94 -1.39 -0.59
C THR A 127 -30.07 -0.81 0.26
N ILE A 128 -30.76 0.20 -0.26
CA ILE A 128 -31.92 0.81 0.38
C ILE A 128 -33.15 0.70 -0.54
N PRO A 129 -34.33 0.32 -0.02
CA PRO A 129 -35.57 0.36 -0.78
C PRO A 129 -35.95 1.80 -1.13
N LEU A 130 -36.58 2.00 -2.28
CA LEU A 130 -37.11 3.28 -2.74
C LEU A 130 -38.63 3.20 -2.92
N GLY A 131 -39.31 4.33 -2.72
CA GLY A 131 -40.77 4.41 -2.87
C GLY A 131 -41.54 3.89 -1.64
N TYR A 132 -42.81 3.53 -1.85
CA TYR A 132 -43.67 2.98 -0.79
C TYR A 132 -43.31 1.52 -0.50
N TYR A 133 -43.01 1.23 0.76
CA TYR A 133 -42.76 -0.12 1.26
C TYR A 133 -43.21 -0.20 2.72
N THR A 134 -43.53 -1.40 3.18
CA THR A 134 -43.75 -1.69 4.61
C THR A 134 -42.56 -2.48 5.15
N ARG A 135 -42.43 -2.59 6.47
CA ARG A 135 -41.40 -3.42 7.09
C ARG A 135 -42.04 -4.60 7.80
N SER A 136 -41.39 -5.75 7.71
CA SER A 136 -41.68 -6.94 8.51
C SER A 136 -40.37 -7.41 9.14
N GLY A 137 -40.17 -7.07 10.41
CA GLY A 137 -38.88 -7.23 11.09
C GLY A 137 -37.75 -6.51 10.34
N SER A 138 -36.70 -7.25 9.99
CA SER A 138 -35.54 -6.74 9.23
C SER A 138 -35.78 -6.67 7.72
N TYR A 139 -36.95 -7.07 7.22
CA TYR A 139 -37.26 -7.13 5.79
C TYR A 139 -38.11 -5.95 5.34
N ALA A 140 -37.80 -5.39 4.18
CA ALA A 140 -38.68 -4.47 3.48
C ALA A 140 -39.64 -5.27 2.58
N ALA A 141 -40.94 -5.05 2.74
CA ALA A 141 -41.98 -5.61 1.90
C ALA A 141 -42.46 -4.56 0.90
N MET A 142 -42.37 -4.88 -0.39
CA MET A 142 -42.69 -3.98 -1.50
C MET A 142 -43.78 -4.60 -2.38
N SER A 143 -44.53 -3.76 -3.08
CA SER A 143 -45.44 -4.25 -4.13
C SER A 143 -44.65 -4.93 -5.25
N LYS A 144 -45.18 -6.05 -5.74
CA LYS A 144 -44.61 -6.85 -6.82
C LYS A 144 -44.28 -6.03 -8.08
N TYR A 145 -45.07 -4.98 -8.36
CA TYR A 145 -44.96 -4.21 -9.61
C TYR A 145 -44.12 -2.93 -9.49
N SER A 146 -43.65 -2.57 -8.29
CA SER A 146 -42.98 -1.29 -8.06
C SER A 146 -41.72 -1.40 -7.19
N ALA A 147 -41.14 -2.58 -7.04
CA ALA A 147 -39.91 -2.77 -6.27
C ALA A 147 -38.74 -2.01 -6.90
N LYS A 148 -38.39 -0.89 -6.26
CA LYS A 148 -37.25 -0.04 -6.59
C LYS A 148 -36.31 -0.02 -5.40
N PHE A 149 -35.01 0.02 -5.67
CA PHE A 149 -34.00 0.13 -4.64
C PHE A 149 -32.76 0.81 -5.18
N ARG A 150 -31.98 1.40 -4.29
CA ARG A 150 -30.70 2.03 -4.59
C ARG A 150 -29.60 1.22 -3.93
N SER A 151 -28.64 0.79 -4.72
CA SER A 151 -27.36 0.32 -4.18
C SER A 151 -26.39 1.48 -4.11
N GLN A 152 -25.61 1.52 -3.03
CA GLN A 152 -24.56 2.52 -2.83
C GLN A 152 -23.29 1.86 -2.31
N SER A 153 -22.17 2.13 -2.98
CA SER A 153 -20.83 1.77 -2.51
C SER A 153 -20.28 2.85 -1.57
N SER A 154 -19.55 2.42 -0.54
CA SER A 154 -18.80 3.30 0.35
C SER A 154 -17.35 2.81 0.53
N PRO A 155 -16.34 3.60 0.14
CA PRO A 155 -16.53 4.85 -0.60
C PRO A 155 -16.97 4.60 -2.05
N ALA A 156 -17.44 5.67 -2.69
CA ALA A 156 -17.78 5.69 -4.10
C ALA A 156 -16.54 5.60 -4.98
N PHE A 157 -16.62 4.82 -6.07
CA PHE A 157 -15.59 4.76 -7.12
C PHE A 157 -16.19 5.03 -8.50
N PRO A 158 -16.63 6.27 -8.78
CA PRO A 158 -17.35 6.60 -10.00
C PRO A 158 -16.56 6.22 -11.25
N GLY A 159 -17.21 5.52 -12.18
CA GLY A 159 -16.60 5.13 -13.46
C GLY A 159 -15.54 4.01 -13.39
N GLN A 160 -15.08 3.61 -12.21
CA GLN A 160 -14.03 2.59 -12.04
C GLN A 160 -14.58 1.21 -11.66
N ARG A 161 -15.77 1.17 -11.08
CA ARG A 161 -16.44 -0.05 -10.62
C ARG A 161 -17.85 -0.12 -11.17
N CYS A 162 -18.41 -1.32 -11.11
CA CYS A 162 -19.84 -1.52 -11.35
C CYS A 162 -20.46 -2.33 -10.23
N LEU A 163 -21.75 -2.12 -10.04
CA LEU A 163 -22.57 -2.91 -9.14
C LEU A 163 -23.39 -3.91 -9.97
N ARG A 164 -23.57 -5.10 -9.40
CA ARG A 164 -24.48 -6.14 -9.89
C ARG A 164 -25.41 -6.53 -8.75
N HIS A 165 -26.68 -6.75 -9.07
CA HIS A 165 -27.66 -7.24 -8.12
C HIS A 165 -27.90 -8.74 -8.35
N GLN A 166 -27.77 -9.53 -7.29
CA GLN A 166 -28.14 -10.94 -7.30
C GLN A 166 -29.49 -11.12 -6.60
N VAL A 167 -30.46 -11.62 -7.35
CA VAL A 167 -31.81 -11.93 -6.86
C VAL A 167 -31.82 -13.39 -6.44
N GLN A 168 -32.13 -13.64 -5.18
CA GLN A 168 -32.33 -14.98 -4.67
C GLN A 168 -33.78 -15.15 -4.24
N ARG A 169 -34.34 -16.34 -4.47
CA ARG A 169 -35.67 -16.72 -4.00
C ARG A 169 -35.54 -17.88 -3.01
N LYS A 170 -36.33 -17.83 -1.94
CA LYS A 170 -36.41 -18.91 -0.94
C LYS A 170 -37.34 -20.01 -1.46
N TYR A 171 -36.82 -21.23 -1.53
CA TYR A 171 -37.54 -22.46 -1.83
C TYR A 171 -37.50 -23.37 -0.60
N ALA A 172 -38.23 -24.50 -0.64
CA ALA A 172 -38.20 -25.51 0.43
C ALA A 172 -36.77 -25.99 0.74
N ALA A 173 -35.94 -26.16 -0.30
CA ALA A 173 -34.54 -26.58 -0.18
C ALA A 173 -33.56 -25.41 0.13
N GLY A 174 -34.06 -24.20 0.41
CA GLY A 174 -33.24 -23.03 0.75
C GLY A 174 -33.25 -21.92 -0.30
N TRP A 175 -32.34 -20.95 -0.14
CA TRP A 175 -32.19 -19.82 -1.06
C TRP A 175 -31.48 -20.24 -2.34
N ARG A 176 -32.04 -19.88 -3.50
CA ARG A 176 -31.43 -20.13 -4.81
C ARG A 176 -31.36 -18.85 -5.63
N LEU A 177 -30.26 -18.68 -6.35
CA LEU A 177 -30.09 -17.58 -7.30
C LEU A 177 -31.11 -17.72 -8.44
N VAL A 178 -31.85 -16.66 -8.72
CA VAL A 178 -32.83 -16.58 -9.80
C VAL A 178 -32.31 -15.71 -10.94
N LYS A 179 -31.66 -14.59 -10.60
CA LYS A 179 -31.19 -13.64 -11.60
C LYS A 179 -29.96 -12.91 -11.09
N THR A 180 -29.00 -12.67 -11.98
CA THR A 180 -27.95 -11.66 -11.77
C THR A 180 -28.17 -10.56 -12.78
N SER A 181 -28.19 -9.31 -12.33
CA SER A 181 -28.33 -8.16 -13.23
C SER A 181 -27.08 -7.97 -14.09
N ALA A 182 -27.21 -7.17 -15.15
CA ALA A 182 -26.06 -6.59 -15.81
C ALA A 182 -25.24 -5.72 -14.83
N CYS A 183 -23.98 -5.52 -15.18
CA CYS A 183 -23.03 -4.63 -14.51
C CYS A 183 -23.40 -3.19 -14.85
N ILE A 184 -23.85 -2.42 -13.85
CA ILE A 184 -24.11 -0.99 -14.02
C ILE A 184 -22.96 -0.22 -13.36
N VAL A 185 -22.25 0.57 -14.16
CA VAL A 185 -21.13 1.39 -13.70
C VAL A 185 -21.61 2.38 -12.64
N GLU A 186 -20.87 2.50 -11.56
CA GLU A 186 -21.19 3.40 -10.46
C GLU A 186 -21.22 4.86 -10.93
N GLY A 187 -22.30 5.58 -10.63
CA GLY A 187 -22.39 7.02 -10.87
C GLY A 187 -21.51 7.84 -9.92
N LYS A 188 -21.53 9.18 -10.06
CA LYS A 188 -20.69 10.13 -9.28
C LYS A 188 -20.72 9.96 -7.75
N GLN A 189 -21.78 9.35 -7.21
CA GLN A 189 -21.96 9.12 -5.77
C GLN A 189 -21.82 7.65 -5.35
N GLY A 190 -21.29 6.78 -6.22
CA GLY A 190 -21.23 5.34 -5.96
C GLY A 190 -22.61 4.68 -6.00
N ARG A 191 -23.58 5.35 -6.62
CA ARG A 191 -24.99 4.98 -6.58
C ARG A 191 -25.43 4.35 -7.89
N VAL A 192 -26.27 3.34 -7.76
CA VAL A 192 -27.01 2.72 -8.86
C VAL A 192 -28.44 2.49 -8.40
N ASP A 193 -29.39 3.02 -9.16
CA ASP A 193 -30.83 2.79 -8.93
C ASP A 193 -31.29 1.61 -9.78
N TRP A 194 -32.09 0.76 -9.14
CA TRP A 194 -32.60 -0.46 -9.74
C TRP A 194 -34.12 -0.44 -9.69
N GLN A 195 -34.71 -0.99 -10.75
CA GLN A 195 -36.13 -1.28 -10.81
C GLN A 195 -36.28 -2.73 -11.24
N TRP A 196 -36.97 -3.52 -10.42
CA TRP A 196 -37.39 -4.85 -10.83
C TRP A 196 -38.60 -4.76 -11.75
N THR A 197 -38.54 -5.51 -12.83
CA THR A 197 -39.59 -5.55 -13.85
C THR A 197 -39.92 -7.00 -14.19
N GLY A 198 -41.19 -7.39 -14.07
CA GLY A 198 -41.68 -8.72 -14.40
C GLY A 198 -41.87 -9.67 -13.20
N THR A 199 -42.00 -10.97 -13.48
CA THR A 199 -42.13 -12.05 -12.49
C THR A 199 -40.75 -12.59 -12.11
N HIS A 200 -40.41 -12.58 -10.82
CA HIS A 200 -39.10 -12.95 -10.28
C HIS A 200 -39.23 -13.86 -9.07
#